data_AF-A0A536X311-F1
#
_entry.id   AF-A0A536X311-F1
#
_cell.length_a   1.000
_cell.length_b   1.000
_cell.length_c   1.000
_cell.angle_alpha   90.00
_cell.angle_beta   90.00
_cell.angle_gamma   90.00
#
_symmetry.space_group_name_H-M   'P 1'
#
loop_
_entity.id
_entity.type
_entity.pdbx_description
1 polymer ?
#
loop_
_entity_poly.entity_id
_entity_poly.type
_entity_poly.pdbx_seq_one_letter_code
_entity_poly.pdbx_strand_id
1 'polypeptide(L)'
;HVHFGNAPLAEVLDIRGFNLNAILELDPNFLTDIAHEHHDEVESFVFRADKPFDGQKLEQFLSGMIQVYGPDLLRYKGILWMKGNPRRVVFQGVHMMMGGDMGKPWAKGEKKQSLLVFIGKKLPRDLFVAGLQECLASR
;
A
#
# COMPACT_ATOMS: atom_id res chain seq x y z
N HIS A 1 -24.65 19.08 -23.31
CA HIS A 1 -24.54 17.62 -23.49
C HIS A 1 -23.17 17.19 -22.97
N VAL A 2 -23.12 16.52 -21.82
CA VAL A 2 -21.87 16.04 -21.21
C VAL A 2 -21.82 14.53 -21.40
N HIS A 3 -20.78 14.03 -22.06
CA HIS A 3 -20.57 12.60 -22.27
C HIS A 3 -19.89 12.01 -21.03
N PHE A 4 -20.62 11.18 -20.27
CA PHE A 4 -20.05 10.32 -19.26
C PHE A 4 -19.66 8.96 -19.88
N GLY A 5 -18.48 8.47 -19.54
CA GLY A 5 -18.20 7.03 -19.54
C GLY A 5 -17.67 6.39 -20.82
N ASN A 6 -16.68 6.99 -21.49
CA ASN A 6 -15.91 6.27 -22.51
C ASN A 6 -14.42 6.32 -22.17
N ALA A 7 -13.97 5.43 -21.29
CA ALA A 7 -12.55 5.15 -21.08
C ALA A 7 -12.19 3.91 -21.91
N PRO A 8 -11.18 3.97 -22.79
CA PRO A 8 -10.75 2.81 -23.59
C PRO A 8 -10.36 1.63 -22.69
N LEU A 9 -10.98 0.47 -22.90
CA LEU A 9 -10.78 -0.73 -22.09
C LEU A 9 -9.31 -1.16 -21.99
N ALA A 10 -8.51 -0.90 -23.03
CA ALA A 10 -7.07 -1.18 -23.05
C ALA A 10 -6.25 -0.29 -22.11
N GLU A 11 -6.70 0.93 -21.80
CA GLU A 11 -6.07 1.82 -20.82
C GLU A 11 -6.41 1.42 -19.38
N VAL A 12 -7.46 0.62 -19.19
CA VAL A 12 -7.94 0.15 -17.89
C VAL A 12 -7.36 -1.23 -17.53
N LEU A 13 -7.14 -2.11 -18.51
CA LEU A 13 -6.76 -3.51 -18.30
C LEU A 13 -5.24 -3.82 -18.35
N ASP A 14 -4.38 -2.96 -18.91
CA ASP A 14 -2.92 -3.20 -18.97
C ASP A 14 -2.14 -2.52 -17.83
N ILE A 15 -2.80 -2.28 -16.69
CA ILE A 15 -2.11 -1.92 -15.46
C ILE A 15 -1.64 -3.24 -14.84
N ARG A 16 -0.43 -3.68 -15.19
CA ARG A 16 0.27 -4.85 -14.60
C ARG A 16 0.51 -4.66 -13.10
N GLY A 17 -0.55 -4.69 -12.31
CA GLY A 17 -0.52 -4.31 -10.91
C GLY A 17 -1.18 -5.32 -9.97
N PHE A 18 -2.11 -6.15 -10.44
CA PHE A 18 -2.87 -7.09 -9.60
C PHE A 18 -3.43 -8.24 -10.46
N ASN A 19 -3.10 -9.50 -10.14
CA ASN A 19 -3.78 -10.67 -10.71
C ASN A 19 -4.98 -11.01 -9.81
N LEU A 20 -6.13 -10.41 -10.13
CA LEU A 20 -7.37 -10.57 -9.38
C LEU A 20 -7.91 -12.02 -9.44
N ASN A 21 -7.55 -12.79 -10.46
CA ASN A 21 -8.06 -14.15 -10.65
C ASN A 21 -7.57 -15.09 -9.55
N ALA A 22 -6.31 -14.99 -9.13
CA ALA A 22 -5.77 -15.82 -8.06
C ALA A 22 -6.47 -15.57 -6.70
N ILE A 23 -7.00 -14.35 -6.51
CA ILE A 23 -7.70 -13.97 -5.29
C ILE A 23 -9.15 -14.47 -5.34
N LEU A 24 -9.81 -14.32 -6.49
CA LEU A 24 -11.19 -14.79 -6.70
C LEU A 24 -11.30 -16.33 -6.68
N GLU A 25 -10.23 -17.04 -7.05
CA GLU A 25 -10.15 -18.50 -6.91
C GLU A 25 -10.10 -18.95 -5.45
N LEU A 26 -9.48 -18.15 -4.57
CA LEU A 26 -9.38 -18.43 -3.13
C LEU A 26 -10.61 -17.94 -2.36
N ASP A 27 -11.16 -16.79 -2.74
CA ASP A 27 -12.37 -16.20 -2.17
C ASP A 27 -13.28 -15.62 -3.28
N PRO A 28 -14.27 -16.40 -3.73
CA PRO A 28 -15.19 -16.00 -4.79
C PRO A 28 -16.06 -14.78 -4.45
N ASN A 29 -16.23 -14.47 -3.15
CA ASN A 29 -17.09 -13.37 -2.68
C ASN A 29 -16.32 -12.06 -2.50
N PHE A 30 -15.02 -12.03 -2.82
CA PHE A 30 -14.15 -10.87 -2.66
C PHE A 30 -14.69 -9.57 -3.28
N LEU A 31 -15.49 -9.65 -4.35
CA LEU A 31 -16.06 -8.49 -5.04
C LEU A 31 -17.51 -8.16 -4.65
N THR A 32 -18.17 -9.01 -3.85
CA THR A 32 -19.61 -8.93 -3.61
C THR A 32 -19.99 -8.29 -2.27
N ASP A 33 -19.05 -8.16 -1.34
CA ASP A 33 -19.28 -7.49 -0.05
C ASP A 33 -19.16 -5.96 -0.18
N ILE A 34 -20.12 -5.34 -0.86
CA ILE A 34 -20.24 -3.88 -0.94
C ILE A 34 -21.66 -3.47 -0.54
N ALA A 35 -21.92 -3.47 0.77
CA ALA A 35 -23.03 -2.71 1.32
C ALA A 35 -22.67 -1.21 1.23
N HIS A 36 -23.34 -0.51 0.32
CA HIS A 36 -23.20 0.93 0.13
C HIS A 36 -23.92 1.71 1.24
N GLU A 37 -23.19 2.12 2.28
CA GLU A 37 -23.59 3.21 3.17
C GLU A 37 -22.73 4.44 2.89
N HIS A 38 -23.37 5.56 2.53
CA HIS A 38 -22.74 6.87 2.42
C HIS A 38 -22.51 7.45 3.82
N HIS A 39 -21.32 7.22 4.35
CA HIS A 39 -20.73 8.01 5.42
C HIS A 39 -19.25 8.20 5.05
N ASP A 40 -18.84 9.43 4.73
CA ASP A 40 -17.45 9.76 4.37
C ASP A 40 -16.52 9.66 5.60
N GLU A 41 -16.31 8.43 6.08
CA GLU A 41 -15.38 8.08 7.16
C GLU A 41 -14.01 7.60 6.61
N VAL A 42 -13.82 7.69 5.30
CA VAL A 42 -12.59 7.27 4.63
C VAL A 42 -11.58 8.41 4.68
N GLU A 43 -10.46 8.15 5.34
CA GLU A 43 -9.35 9.08 5.46
C GLU A 43 -8.12 8.53 4.74
N SER A 44 -7.18 9.42 4.45
CA SER A 44 -5.86 9.02 3.97
C SER A 44 -4.76 9.76 4.70
N PHE A 45 -3.62 9.09 4.88
CA PHE A 45 -2.43 9.73 5.40
C PHE A 45 -1.18 9.23 4.71
N VAL A 46 -0.17 10.09 4.72
CA VAL A 46 1.12 9.86 4.08
C VAL A 46 2.22 9.81 5.13
N PHE A 47 3.10 8.82 5.01
CA PHE A 47 4.32 8.71 5.79
C PHE A 47 5.54 8.89 4.89
N ARG A 48 6.49 9.72 5.34
CA ARG A 48 7.75 10.00 4.64
C ARG A 48 8.92 9.72 5.57
N ALA A 49 9.96 9.07 5.05
CA ALA A 49 11.18 8.84 5.80
C ALA A 49 12.44 9.05 4.95
N ASP A 50 13.36 9.83 5.51
CA ASP A 50 14.68 10.10 4.94
C ASP A 50 15.74 9.13 5.49
N LYS A 51 15.30 7.93 5.91
CA LYS A 51 16.12 6.83 6.44
C LYS A 51 15.66 5.50 5.83
N PRO A 52 16.56 4.51 5.68
CA PRO A 52 16.15 3.20 5.24
C PRO A 52 15.32 2.48 6.30
N PHE A 53 14.39 1.65 5.87
CA PHE A 53 13.71 0.69 6.73
C PHE A 53 14.57 -0.54 7.01
N ASP A 54 14.43 -1.07 8.22
CA ASP A 54 14.74 -2.46 8.52
C ASP A 54 13.62 -3.34 7.96
N GLY A 55 13.98 -4.29 7.09
CA GLY A 55 12.99 -5.09 6.37
C GLY A 55 12.19 -6.02 7.27
N GLN A 56 12.85 -6.65 8.25
CA GLN A 56 12.19 -7.60 9.13
C GLN A 56 11.20 -6.88 10.06
N LYS A 57 11.60 -5.73 10.62
CA LYS A 57 10.70 -4.92 11.45
C LYS A 57 9.50 -4.43 10.67
N LEU A 58 9.73 -3.92 9.46
CA LEU A 58 8.66 -3.40 8.61
C LEU A 58 7.65 -4.49 8.23
N GLU A 59 8.14 -5.67 7.84
CA GLU A 59 7.28 -6.81 7.48
C GLU A 59 6.41 -7.27 8.68
N GLN A 60 7.03 -7.44 9.85
CA GLN A 60 6.31 -7.81 11.07
C GLN A 60 5.25 -6.77 11.45
N PHE A 61 5.61 -5.49 11.39
CA PHE A 61 4.70 -4.39 11.69
C PHE A 61 3.52 -4.38 10.72
N LEU A 62 3.77 -4.35 9.41
CA LEU A 62 2.71 -4.30 8.39
C LEU A 62 1.80 -5.52 8.48
N SER A 63 2.35 -6.72 8.69
CA SER A 63 1.56 -7.95 8.85
C SER A 63 0.60 -7.86 10.04
N GLY A 64 1.08 -7.34 11.19
CA GLY A 64 0.24 -7.10 12.35
C GLY A 64 -0.86 -6.05 12.10
N MET A 65 -0.52 -4.95 11.43
CA MET A 65 -1.49 -3.92 11.09
C MET A 65 -2.55 -4.42 10.11
N ILE A 66 -2.18 -5.25 9.14
CA ILE A 66 -3.11 -5.87 8.18
C ILE A 66 -4.01 -6.88 8.89
N GLN A 67 -3.47 -7.68 9.82
CA GLN A 67 -4.28 -8.64 10.57
C GLN A 67 -5.35 -7.95 11.44
N VAL A 68 -5.01 -6.81 12.05
CA VAL A 68 -5.92 -6.09 12.97
C VAL A 68 -6.85 -5.14 12.21
N TYR A 69 -6.32 -4.36 11.26
CA TYR A 69 -7.03 -3.27 10.59
C TYR A 69 -7.32 -3.53 9.12
N GLY A 70 -7.06 -4.72 8.60
CA GLY A 70 -7.23 -5.03 7.19
C GLY A 70 -8.65 -4.84 6.63
N PRO A 71 -9.75 -5.09 7.38
CA PRO A 71 -11.10 -4.71 6.93
C PRO A 71 -11.24 -3.20 6.67
N ASP A 72 -10.56 -2.38 7.47
CA ASP A 72 -10.61 -0.92 7.40
C ASP A 72 -9.53 -0.31 6.50
N LEU A 73 -8.44 -1.05 6.19
CA LEU A 73 -7.36 -0.67 5.28
C LEU A 73 -7.77 -0.87 3.82
N LEU A 74 -8.53 0.07 3.27
CA LEU A 74 -9.04 -0.02 1.89
C LEU A 74 -7.92 -0.12 0.85
N ARG A 75 -6.88 0.72 0.94
CA ARG A 75 -5.74 0.68 0.02
C ARG A 75 -4.50 1.28 0.65
N TYR A 76 -3.37 0.67 0.38
CA TYR A 76 -2.08 1.21 0.78
C TYR A 76 -1.02 0.94 -0.28
N LYS A 77 -0.07 1.85 -0.38
CA LYS A 77 1.02 1.78 -1.35
C LYS A 77 2.25 2.43 -0.78
N GLY A 78 3.41 1.99 -1.22
CA GLY A 78 4.61 2.78 -1.00
C GLY A 78 5.81 2.39 -1.82
N ILE A 79 6.74 3.34 -1.84
CA ILE A 79 8.09 3.18 -2.36
C ILE A 79 9.00 3.24 -1.15
N LEU A 80 9.77 2.19 -0.95
CA LEU A 80 10.58 1.97 0.23
C LEU A 80 12.06 2.03 -0.12
N TRP A 81 12.80 2.78 0.67
CA TRP A 81 14.24 2.61 0.80
C TRP A 81 14.50 1.54 1.86
N MET A 82 14.98 0.36 1.46
CA MET A 82 15.32 -0.73 2.37
C MET A 82 16.82 -0.72 2.68
N LYS A 83 17.19 -1.00 3.93
CA LYS A 83 18.59 -1.15 4.33
C LYS A 83 19.24 -2.28 3.53
N GLY A 84 20.44 -2.04 2.99
CA GLY A 84 21.17 -3.02 2.18
C GLY A 84 20.62 -3.26 0.77
N ASN A 85 19.53 -2.61 0.36
CA ASN A 85 18.98 -2.77 -0.99
C ASN A 85 19.34 -1.58 -1.91
N PRO A 86 20.04 -1.81 -3.03
CA PRO A 86 20.37 -0.76 -3.99
C PRO A 86 19.18 -0.35 -4.87
N ARG A 87 18.06 -1.07 -4.81
CA ARG A 87 16.83 -0.79 -5.55
C ARG A 87 15.71 -0.30 -4.63
N ARG A 88 14.74 0.38 -5.24
CA ARG A 88 13.47 0.71 -4.61
C ARG A 88 12.70 -0.59 -4.39
N VAL A 89 12.04 -0.73 -3.26
CA VAL A 89 11.00 -1.74 -3.09
C VAL A 89 9.66 -1.03 -3.23
N VAL A 90 8.81 -1.52 -4.12
CA VAL A 90 7.44 -1.03 -4.25
C VAL A 90 6.55 -2.05 -3.56
N PHE A 91 5.70 -1.60 -2.65
CA PHE A 91 4.67 -2.46 -2.07
C PHE A 91 3.30 -1.82 -2.26
N GLN A 92 2.30 -2.68 -2.28
CA GLN A 92 0.91 -2.28 -2.42
C GLN A 92 0.02 -3.31 -1.77
N GLY A 93 -1.13 -2.87 -1.29
CA GLY A 93 -2.14 -3.75 -0.77
C GLY A 93 -3.54 -3.14 -0.79
N VAL A 94 -4.50 -4.04 -0.68
CA VAL A 94 -5.95 -3.81 -0.72
C VAL A 94 -6.54 -4.71 0.35
N HIS A 95 -7.11 -4.11 1.40
CA HIS A 95 -7.59 -4.83 2.57
C HIS A 95 -6.52 -5.78 3.16
N MET A 96 -6.85 -7.06 3.27
CA MET A 96 -6.01 -8.10 3.85
C MET A 96 -4.82 -8.52 2.98
N MET A 97 -4.76 -8.05 1.73
CA MET A 97 -3.78 -8.53 0.77
C MET A 97 -2.69 -7.51 0.53
N MET A 98 -1.44 -7.96 0.67
CA MET A 98 -0.25 -7.18 0.38
C MET A 98 0.66 -7.93 -0.59
N GLY A 99 1.24 -7.19 -1.53
CA GLY A 99 2.27 -7.67 -2.43
C GLY A 99 3.40 -6.65 -2.54
N GLY A 100 4.60 -7.13 -2.88
CA GLY A 100 5.79 -6.31 -3.05
C GLY A 100 6.62 -6.75 -4.24
N ASP A 101 7.13 -5.77 -4.97
CA ASP A 101 7.99 -5.96 -6.14
C ASP A 101 9.27 -5.13 -6.01
N MET A 102 10.35 -5.64 -6.59
CA MET A 102 11.58 -4.87 -6.71
C MET A 102 11.44 -3.86 -7.85
N GLY A 103 11.46 -2.58 -7.49
CA GLY A 103 11.40 -1.47 -8.43
C GLY A 103 12.75 -1.16 -9.09
N LYS A 104 12.82 0.04 -9.67
CA LYS A 104 14.03 0.55 -10.31
C LYS A 104 15.17 0.75 -9.30
N PRO A 105 16.45 0.61 -9.71
CA PRO A 105 17.59 1.07 -8.93
C PRO A 105 17.46 2.54 -8.52
N TRP A 106 18.03 2.89 -7.37
CA TRP A 106 18.25 4.30 -7.02
C TRP A 106 19.31 4.89 -7.95
N ALA A 107 19.07 6.09 -8.50
CA ALA A 107 20.04 6.75 -9.36
C ALA A 107 21.24 7.29 -8.55
N LYS A 108 22.39 7.47 -9.20
CA LYS A 108 23.58 8.05 -8.57
C LYS A 108 23.29 9.49 -8.13
N GLY A 109 23.48 9.79 -6.85
CA GLY A 109 23.22 11.12 -6.28
C GLY A 109 21.75 11.41 -5.98
N GLU A 110 20.84 10.46 -6.21
CA GLU A 110 19.44 10.61 -5.82
C GLU A 110 19.28 10.62 -4.30
N LYS A 111 18.52 11.57 -3.77
CA LYS A 111 18.10 11.55 -2.37
C LYS A 111 17.11 10.39 -2.17
N LYS A 112 17.59 9.30 -1.58
CA LYS A 112 16.73 8.16 -1.23
C LYS A 112 15.72 8.58 -0.17
N GLN A 113 14.45 8.27 -0.42
CA GLN A 113 13.37 8.58 0.49
C GLN A 113 12.27 7.52 0.36
N SER A 114 11.69 7.13 1.49
CA SER A 114 10.49 6.30 1.50
C SER A 114 9.24 7.17 1.51
N LEU A 115 8.24 6.76 0.74
CA LEU A 115 6.91 7.38 0.68
C LEU A 115 5.85 6.30 0.75
N LEU A 116 4.99 6.36 1.76
CA LEU A 116 3.88 5.44 1.97
C LEU A 116 2.59 6.24 2.04
N VAL A 117 1.52 5.69 1.48
CA VAL A 117 0.16 6.20 1.61
C VAL A 117 -0.75 5.09 2.11
N PHE A 118 -1.60 5.42 3.06
CA PHE A 118 -2.64 4.55 3.61
C PHE A 118 -3.98 5.25 3.43
N ILE A 119 -4.98 4.49 2.99
CA ILE A 119 -6.35 4.93 2.78
C ILE A 119 -7.23 3.92 3.52
N GLY A 120 -8.08 4.39 4.42
CA GLY A 120 -8.93 3.52 5.20
C GLY A 120 -9.95 4.23 6.07
N LYS A 121 -10.79 3.45 6.75
CA LYS A 121 -11.85 3.96 7.61
C LYS A 121 -11.34 4.05 9.05
N LYS A 122 -11.41 5.23 9.67
CA LYS A 122 -11.05 5.45 11.09
C LYS A 122 -9.71 4.82 11.52
N LEU A 123 -8.71 4.83 10.64
CA LEU A 123 -7.41 4.22 10.93
C LEU A 123 -6.70 4.98 12.07
N PRO A 124 -6.05 4.29 13.02
CA PRO A 124 -5.29 4.93 14.09
C PRO A 124 -3.96 5.48 13.55
N ARG A 125 -4.01 6.63 12.86
CA ARG A 125 -2.87 7.24 12.18
C ARG A 125 -1.62 7.32 13.04
N ASP A 126 -1.74 7.76 14.30
CA ASP A 126 -0.59 7.94 15.18
C ASP A 126 0.10 6.62 15.52
N LEU A 127 -0.68 5.53 15.67
CA LEU A 127 -0.14 4.18 15.84
C LEU A 127 0.64 3.73 14.59
N PHE A 128 0.09 3.97 13.40
CA PHE A 128 0.77 3.66 12.15
C PHE A 128 2.09 4.44 12.00
N VAL A 129 2.05 5.76 12.26
CA VAL A 129 3.21 6.63 12.14
C VAL A 129 4.29 6.22 13.15
N ALA A 130 3.93 5.99 14.42
CA ALA A 130 4.88 5.58 15.44
C ALA A 130 5.50 4.21 15.11
N GLY A 131 4.69 3.23 14.74
CA GLY A 131 5.20 1.90 14.36
C GLY A 131 6.13 1.93 13.15
N LEU A 132 5.81 2.72 12.12
CA LEU A 132 6.69 2.93 10.97
C LEU A 132 8.00 3.62 11.35
N GLN A 133 8.00 4.54 12.32
CA GLN A 133 9.23 5.17 12.81
C GLN A 133 10.15 4.15 13.50
N GLU A 134 9.60 3.23 14.29
CA GLU A 134 10.35 2.15 14.94
C GLU A 134 10.94 1.12 13.96
N CYS A 135 10.36 1.03 12.76
CA CYS A 135 10.87 0.20 11.67
C CYS A 135 12.04 0.85 10.92
N LEU A 136 12.36 2.13 11.15
CA LEU A 136 13.52 2.77 10.53
C LEU A 136 14.80 2.19 11.12
N ALA A 137 15.77 1.91 10.26
CA ALA A 137 17.05 1.40 10.71
C ALA A 137 17.79 2.45 11.54
N SER A 138 18.39 2.00 12.64
CA SER A 138 19.40 2.78 13.37
C SER A 138 20.57 3.11 12.44
N ARG A 139 21.16 4.29 12.67
CA ARG A 139 22.38 4.73 11.97
C ARG A 139 23.51 3.72 12.15
#